data_AF-A0A838FK53-F1
#
_entry.id   AF-A0A838FK53-F1
#
_cell.length_a   1.000
_cell.length_b   1.000
_cell.length_c   1.000
_cell.angle_alpha   90.00
_cell.angle_beta   90.00
_cell.angle_gamma   90.00
#
_symmetry.space_group_name_H-M   'P 1'
#
loop_
_entity.id
_entity.type
_entity.pdbx_description
1 polymer ?
#
loop_
_entity_poly.entity_id
_entity_poly.type
_entity_poly.pdbx_seq_one_letter_code
_entity_poly.pdbx_strand_id
1 'polypeptide(L)'
;MIDLRFALRQLLKSPGFSLLAIMTLALGIGVNTAIFSLMHDMFLRGLPFNEPARLVRMYGEAKERDLNNLPFSVPRFWHYRDAQNVFTEVAADFGNGFIMTGRGEPVQLFGGSVTANYFNMLGVQPS
;
A
#
# COMPACT_ATOMS: atom_id res chain seq x y z
N MET A 1 20.59 -23.88 -35.05
CA MET A 1 20.94 -22.51 -35.52
C MET A 1 20.26 -22.14 -36.84
N ILE A 2 20.16 -23.07 -37.80
CA ILE A 2 19.52 -22.83 -39.10
C ILE A 2 18.03 -22.47 -38.95
N ASP A 3 17.33 -23.11 -38.01
CA ASP A 3 15.89 -22.92 -37.79
C ASP A 3 15.53 -21.51 -37.29
N LEU A 4 16.35 -20.93 -36.40
CA LEU A 4 16.13 -19.59 -35.87
C LEU A 4 16.28 -18.53 -36.97
N ARG A 5 17.27 -18.70 -37.85
CA ARG A 5 17.51 -17.81 -38.99
C ARG A 5 16.42 -17.93 -40.05
N PHE A 6 15.89 -19.14 -40.24
CA PHE A 6 14.77 -19.40 -41.13
C PHE A 6 13.47 -18.76 -40.59
N ALA A 7 13.16 -18.94 -39.30
CA ALA A 7 12.00 -18.35 -38.64
C ALA A 7 11.99 -16.81 -38.70
N LEU A 8 13.14 -16.18 -38.45
CA LEU A 8 13.26 -14.71 -38.57
C LEU A 8 13.00 -14.23 -40.00
N ARG A 9 13.51 -14.96 -40.99
CA ARG A 9 13.30 -14.65 -42.41
C ARG A 9 11.84 -14.85 -42.82
N GLN A 10 11.15 -15.80 -42.21
CA GLN A 10 9.72 -16.03 -42.39
C GLN A 10 8.89 -14.87 -41.84
N LEU A 11 9.22 -14.38 -40.64
CA LEU A 11 8.54 -13.24 -40.00
C LEU A 11 8.72 -11.94 -40.82
N LEU A 12 9.91 -11.72 -41.37
CA LEU A 12 10.21 -10.56 -42.21
C LEU A 12 9.50 -10.60 -43.59
N LYS A 13 9.06 -11.77 -44.05
CA LYS A 13 8.29 -11.90 -45.31
C LYS A 13 6.82 -11.52 -45.17
N SER A 14 6.26 -11.58 -43.96
CA SER A 14 4.86 -11.23 -43.67
C SER A 14 4.76 -10.25 -42.49
N PRO A 15 5.24 -9.01 -42.66
CA PRO A 15 5.40 -8.06 -41.56
C PRO A 15 4.07 -7.68 -40.89
N GLY A 16 2.96 -7.57 -41.64
CA GLY A 16 1.66 -7.21 -41.06
C GLY A 16 1.08 -8.29 -40.13
N PHE A 17 1.14 -9.56 -40.54
CA PHE A 17 0.70 -10.68 -39.70
C PHE A 17 1.62 -10.85 -38.48
N SER A 18 2.93 -10.75 -38.69
CA SER A 18 3.92 -10.86 -37.62
C SER A 18 3.74 -9.76 -36.57
N LEU A 19 3.48 -8.52 -37.00
CA LEU A 19 3.23 -7.41 -36.10
C LEU A 19 1.96 -7.62 -35.26
N LEU A 20 0.85 -8.05 -35.89
CA LEU A 20 -0.39 -8.38 -35.18
C LEU A 20 -0.16 -9.47 -34.15
N ALA A 21 0.50 -10.57 -34.54
CA ALA A 21 0.80 -11.68 -33.63
C ALA A 21 1.65 -11.23 -32.43
N ILE A 22 2.70 -10.42 -32.68
CA ILE A 22 3.56 -9.87 -31.62
C ILE A 22 2.75 -8.95 -30.70
N MET A 23 1.91 -8.07 -31.26
CA MET A 23 1.08 -7.15 -30.47
C MET A 23 0.08 -7.89 -29.60
N THR A 24 -0.61 -8.90 -30.14
CA THR A 24 -1.53 -9.74 -29.37
C THR A 24 -0.82 -10.48 -28.25
N LEU A 25 0.36 -11.06 -28.53
CA LEU A 25 1.15 -11.77 -27.54
C LEU A 25 1.67 -10.81 -26.44
N ALA A 26 2.18 -9.65 -26.84
CA ALA A 26 2.67 -8.63 -25.92
C ALA A 26 1.56 -8.08 -25.03
N LEU A 27 0.37 -7.84 -25.58
CA LEU A 27 -0.80 -7.41 -24.80
C LEU A 27 -1.25 -8.49 -23.82
N GLY A 28 -1.36 -9.76 -24.25
CA GLY A 28 -1.75 -10.86 -23.38
C GLY A 28 -0.77 -11.07 -22.22
N ILE A 29 0.53 -11.04 -22.50
CA ILE A 29 1.58 -11.16 -21.47
C ILE A 29 1.56 -9.92 -20.57
N GLY A 30 1.47 -8.73 -21.15
CA GLY A 30 1.51 -7.45 -20.43
C GLY A 30 0.36 -7.29 -19.45
N VAL A 31 -0.88 -7.61 -19.87
CA VAL A 31 -2.06 -7.52 -19.00
C VAL A 31 -1.95 -8.49 -17.82
N ASN A 32 -1.60 -9.75 -18.08
CA ASN A 32 -1.45 -10.73 -17.01
C ASN A 32 -0.34 -10.34 -16.03
N THR A 33 0.79 -9.84 -16.54
CA THR A 33 1.91 -9.38 -15.71
C THR A 33 1.51 -8.14 -14.90
N ALA A 34 0.81 -7.18 -15.49
CA ALA A 34 0.37 -5.96 -14.80
C ALA A 34 -0.61 -6.27 -13.67
N ILE A 35 -1.59 -7.15 -13.91
CA ILE A 35 -2.53 -7.60 -12.89
C ILE A 35 -1.79 -8.32 -11.75
N PHE A 36 -0.89 -9.24 -12.08
CA PHE A 36 -0.12 -9.97 -11.06
C PHE A 36 0.79 -9.04 -10.25
N SER A 37 1.47 -8.08 -10.89
CA SER A 37 2.30 -7.09 -10.19
C SER A 37 1.47 -6.23 -9.25
N LEU A 38 0.30 -5.76 -9.69
CA LEU A 38 -0.61 -4.99 -8.83
C LEU A 38 -1.09 -5.83 -7.64
N MET A 39 -1.52 -7.06 -7.89
CA MET A 39 -1.92 -7.98 -6.82
C MET A 39 -0.76 -8.28 -5.88
N HIS A 40 0.44 -8.45 -6.41
CA HIS A 40 1.62 -8.69 -5.61
C HIS A 40 1.91 -7.49 -4.71
N ASP A 41 1.98 -6.28 -5.25
CA ASP A 41 2.25 -5.08 -4.45
C ASP A 41 1.13 -4.76 -3.44
N MET A 42 -0.14 -5.04 -3.76
CA MET A 42 -1.26 -4.75 -2.86
C MET A 42 -1.50 -5.83 -1.79
N PHE A 43 -1.29 -7.11 -2.10
CA PHE A 43 -1.69 -8.21 -1.23
C PHE A 43 -0.55 -9.12 -0.77
N LEU A 44 0.49 -9.33 -1.59
CA LEU A 44 1.55 -10.32 -1.31
C LEU A 44 2.82 -9.69 -0.78
N ARG A 45 3.12 -8.46 -1.20
CA ARG A 45 4.14 -7.61 -0.63
C ARG A 45 3.59 -7.16 0.71
N GLY A 46 3.82 -7.99 1.71
CA GLY A 46 3.39 -7.72 3.08
C GLY A 46 3.75 -6.28 3.45
N LEU A 47 2.84 -5.63 4.18
CA LEU A 47 3.09 -4.29 4.71
C LEU A 47 4.50 -4.27 5.33
N PRO A 48 5.31 -3.22 5.09
CA PRO A 48 6.71 -3.14 5.55
C PRO A 48 6.78 -2.87 7.06
N PHE A 49 6.00 -3.61 7.83
CA PHE A 49 5.90 -3.57 9.27
C PHE A 49 6.41 -4.88 9.83
N ASN A 50 6.92 -4.83 11.05
CA ASN A 50 7.28 -6.04 11.76
C ASN A 50 6.01 -6.83 12.10
N GLU A 51 5.98 -8.11 11.74
CA GLU A 51 4.86 -9.04 12.00
C GLU A 51 3.47 -8.51 11.56
N PRO A 52 3.26 -8.20 10.27
CA PRO A 52 2.04 -7.50 9.81
C PRO A 52 0.75 -8.28 10.07
N ALA A 53 0.82 -9.61 10.17
CA ALA A 53 -0.32 -10.47 10.49
C ALA A 53 -0.83 -10.30 11.93
N ARG A 54 -0.06 -9.67 12.83
CA ARG A 54 -0.43 -9.41 14.23
C ARG A 54 -0.94 -8.00 14.47
N LEU A 55 -0.92 -7.15 13.43
CA LEU A 55 -1.39 -5.77 13.52
C LEU A 55 -2.90 -5.70 13.29
N VAL A 56 -3.60 -5.00 14.18
CA VAL A 56 -5.03 -4.76 14.07
C VAL A 56 -5.28 -3.27 14.24
N ARG A 57 -6.17 -2.71 13.41
CA ARG A 57 -6.63 -1.33 13.56
C ARG A 57 -8.00 -1.30 14.22
N MET A 58 -8.08 -0.62 15.36
CA MET A 58 -9.32 -0.47 16.10
C MET A 58 -10.04 0.80 15.66
N TYR A 59 -11.34 0.68 15.40
CA TYR A 59 -12.22 1.81 15.14
C TYR A 59 -13.43 1.78 16.08
N GLY A 60 -13.99 2.94 16.34
CA GLY A 60 -15.27 3.08 17.00
C GLY A 60 -16.44 2.82 16.05
N GLU A 61 -17.56 2.40 16.62
CA GLU A 61 -18.83 2.22 15.93
C GLU A 61 -19.91 3.03 16.67
N ALA A 62 -20.81 3.65 15.92
CA ALA A 62 -22.01 4.29 16.45
C ALA A 62 -23.24 3.68 15.76
N LYS A 63 -23.71 2.55 16.30
CA LYS A 63 -24.84 1.77 15.78
C LYS A 63 -26.11 2.59 15.57
N GLU A 64 -26.38 3.52 16.49
CA GLU A 64 -27.57 4.38 16.43
C GLU A 64 -27.57 5.32 15.21
N ARG A 65 -26.39 5.60 14.63
CA ARG A 65 -26.24 6.50 13.49
C ARG A 65 -25.82 5.75 12.21
N ASP A 66 -25.76 4.42 12.26
CA ASP A 66 -25.21 3.57 11.19
C ASP A 66 -23.81 4.01 10.72
N LEU A 67 -22.99 4.45 11.69
CA LEU A 67 -21.63 4.92 11.42
C LEU A 67 -20.60 3.89 11.89
N ASN A 68 -19.86 3.36 10.93
CA ASN A 68 -18.71 2.50 11.14
C ASN A 68 -17.40 3.28 10.96
N ASN A 69 -16.30 2.74 11.48
CA ASN A 69 -14.95 3.27 11.29
C ASN A 69 -14.69 4.67 11.90
N LEU A 70 -15.30 4.98 13.04
CA LEU A 70 -15.12 6.27 13.71
C LEU A 70 -13.77 6.33 14.44
N PRO A 71 -13.07 7.48 14.43
CA PRO A 71 -11.89 7.67 15.24
C PRO A 71 -12.23 7.69 16.73
N PHE A 72 -11.29 7.26 17.56
CA PHE A 72 -11.42 7.41 19.01
C PHE A 72 -10.96 8.80 19.46
N SER A 73 -11.63 9.35 20.47
CA SER A 73 -11.12 10.52 21.18
C SER A 73 -9.89 10.15 22.01
N VAL A 74 -9.00 11.12 22.26
CA VAL A 74 -7.77 10.91 23.03
C VAL A 74 -8.03 10.26 24.40
N PRO A 75 -9.02 10.70 25.22
CA PRO A 75 -9.31 10.03 26.50
C PRO A 75 -9.76 8.58 26.33
N ARG A 76 -10.53 8.30 25.27
CA ARG A 76 -11.02 6.95 24.99
C ARG A 76 -9.89 6.03 24.52
N PHE A 77 -8.94 6.55 23.76
CA PHE A 77 -7.71 5.85 23.43
C PHE A 77 -6.93 5.45 24.69
N TRP A 78 -6.70 6.38 25.62
CA TRP A 78 -6.00 6.07 26.87
C TRP A 78 -6.73 5.00 27.69
N HIS A 79 -8.06 5.12 27.80
CA HIS A 79 -8.88 4.13 28.49
C HIS A 79 -8.71 2.71 27.90
N TYR A 80 -8.75 2.56 26.57
CA TYR A 80 -8.53 1.25 25.95
C TYR A 80 -7.09 0.76 26.07
N ARG A 81 -6.11 1.66 25.92
CA ARG A 81 -4.68 1.32 26.05
C ARG A 81 -4.35 0.80 27.44
N ASP A 82 -4.93 1.41 28.47
CA ASP A 82 -4.61 1.11 29.87
C ASP A 82 -5.42 -0.08 30.41
N ALA A 83 -6.60 -0.38 29.83
CA ALA A 83 -7.47 -1.46 30.27
C ALA A 83 -7.28 -2.79 29.51
N GLN A 84 -6.55 -2.80 28.40
CA GLN A 84 -6.34 -3.99 27.58
C GLN A 84 -5.22 -4.90 28.12
N ASN A 85 -5.35 -6.21 27.91
CA ASN A 85 -4.32 -7.21 28.22
C ASN A 85 -4.00 -8.16 27.04
N VAL A 86 -4.49 -7.84 25.84
CA VAL A 86 -4.45 -8.73 24.67
C VAL A 86 -3.36 -8.31 23.67
N PHE A 87 -3.04 -7.03 23.61
CA PHE A 87 -2.07 -6.47 22.67
C PHE A 87 -0.76 -6.16 23.38
N THR A 88 0.36 -6.54 22.77
CA THR A 88 1.71 -6.21 23.27
C THR A 88 1.92 -4.70 23.36
N GLU A 89 1.48 -3.97 22.33
CA GLU A 89 1.57 -2.53 22.24
C GLU A 89 0.32 -1.97 21.58
N VAL A 90 -0.05 -0.75 21.97
CA VAL A 90 -1.15 -0.01 21.37
C VAL A 90 -0.66 1.42 21.12
N ALA A 91 -0.82 1.87 19.88
CA ALA A 91 -0.44 3.20 19.42
C ALA A 91 -1.64 3.88 18.76
N ALA A 92 -1.62 5.21 18.69
CA ALA A 92 -2.62 5.98 17.96
C ALA A 92 -1.95 6.84 16.88
N ASP A 93 -2.67 6.99 15.78
CA ASP A 93 -2.36 7.91 14.69
C ASP A 93 -3.56 8.80 14.38
N PHE A 94 -3.29 10.04 13.98
CA PHE A 94 -4.29 10.94 13.44
C PHE A 94 -3.70 11.77 12.31
N GLY A 95 -4.16 11.50 11.08
CA GLY A 95 -3.75 12.23 9.89
C GLY A 95 -4.39 13.61 9.83
N ASN A 96 -3.59 14.64 9.53
CA ASN A 96 -4.06 16.01 9.39
C ASN A 96 -3.25 16.78 8.35
N GLY A 97 -3.85 17.82 7.79
CA GLY A 97 -3.14 18.80 6.99
C GLY A 97 -2.32 19.74 7.89
N PHE A 98 -1.04 19.90 7.60
CA PHE A 98 -0.16 20.85 8.26
C PHE A 98 0.31 21.89 7.25
N ILE A 99 0.41 23.15 7.67
CA ILE A 99 0.98 24.20 6.84
C ILE A 99 2.43 24.37 7.30
N MET A 100 3.37 24.06 6.41
CA MET A 100 4.79 24.30 6.66
C MET A 100 5.14 25.72 6.23
N THR A 101 5.68 26.48 7.17
CA THR A 101 6.18 27.84 6.95
C THR A 101 7.68 27.92 7.31
N GLY A 102 8.34 29.04 6.98
CA GLY A 102 9.74 29.28 7.37
C GLY A 102 10.80 28.75 6.41
N ARG A 103 10.42 28.20 5.25
CA ARG A 103 11.33 27.79 4.16
C ARG A 103 10.96 28.38 2.79
N GLY A 104 10.23 29.50 2.79
CA GLY A 104 9.69 30.14 1.58
C GLY A 104 8.17 30.21 1.63
N GLU A 105 7.53 30.04 0.48
CA GLU A 105 6.07 30.01 0.36
C GLU A 105 5.46 28.91 1.23
N PRO A 106 4.33 29.18 1.93
CA PRO A 106 3.64 28.16 2.70
C PRO A 106 3.24 26.97 1.84
N VAL A 107 3.65 25.77 2.26
CA VAL A 107 3.27 24.52 1.59
C VAL A 107 2.38 23.71 2.51
N GLN A 108 1.23 23.27 1.99
CA GLN A 108 0.39 22.31 2.69
C GLN A 108 1.00 20.91 2.57
N LEU A 109 1.28 20.31 3.71
CA LEU A 109 1.78 18.95 3.84
C LEU A 109 0.71 18.07 4.46
N PHE A 110 0.61 16.83 3.98
CA PHE A 110 -0.14 15.80 4.66
C PHE A 110 0.78 15.14 5.69
N GLY A 111 0.42 15.23 6.96
CA GLY A 111 1.18 14.65 8.06
C GLY A 111 0.26 13.91 9.03
N GLY A 112 0.83 13.40 10.11
CA GLY A 112 0.05 12.78 11.16
C GLY A 112 0.67 12.99 12.53
N SER A 113 -0.18 13.17 13.53
CA SER A 113 0.22 13.09 14.93
C SER A 113 0.14 11.63 15.35
N VAL A 114 1.20 11.11 15.97
CA VAL A 114 1.28 9.72 16.43
C VAL A 114 1.76 9.65 17.87
N THR A 115 1.44 8.57 18.57
CA THR A 115 2.02 8.30 19.89
C THR A 115 3.51 7.96 19.77
N ALA A 116 4.30 8.23 20.82
CA ALA A 116 5.74 8.05 20.79
C ALA A 116 6.21 6.62 20.44
N ASN A 117 5.42 5.61 20.81
CA ASN A 117 5.71 4.20 20.52
C ASN A 117 5.28 3.74 19.11
N TYR A 118 4.62 4.58 18.31
CA TYR A 118 4.02 4.17 17.03
C TYR A 118 5.03 3.55 16.05
N PHE A 119 6.19 4.20 15.83
CA PHE A 119 7.21 3.70 14.91
C PHE A 119 7.90 2.43 15.41
N ASN A 120 8.15 2.36 16.73
CA ASN A 120 8.73 1.17 17.36
C ASN A 120 7.79 -0.03 17.24
N MET A 121 6.48 0.17 17.50
CA MET A 121 5.44 -0.85 17.35
C MET A 121 5.40 -1.40 15.91
N LEU A 122 5.55 -0.54 14.90
CA LEU A 122 5.58 -0.95 13.49
C LEU A 122 6.95 -1.50 13.06
N GLY A 123 7.98 -1.39 13.89
CA GLY A 123 9.36 -1.76 13.56
C GLY A 123 9.99 -0.87 12.47
N VAL A 124 9.47 0.34 12.27
CA VAL A 124 9.98 1.29 11.28
C VAL A 124 11.05 2.16 11.93
N GLN A 125 12.28 2.09 11.40
CA GLN A 125 13.38 2.94 11.83
C GLN A 125 13.57 4.11 10.86
N PRO A 126 13.94 5.31 11.34
CA PRO A 126 14.30 6.42 10.46
C PRO A 126 15.54 6.06 9.63
N SER A 127 15.46 6.28 8.31
CA SER A 127 16.55 6.10 7.35
C SER A 127 17.54 7.26 7.36
#